data_AF-A0AAV9VZ53-F1
#
_entry.id   AF-A0AAV9VZ53-F1
#
_cell.length_a   1.000
_cell.length_b   1.000
_cell.length_c   1.000
_cell.angle_alpha   90.00
_cell.angle_beta   90.00
_cell.angle_gamma   90.00
#
_symmetry.space_group_name_H-M   'P 1'
#
loop_
_entity.id
_entity.type
_entity.pdbx_description
1 polymer ?
#
loop_
_entity_poly.entity_id
_entity_poly.type
_entity_poly.pdbx_seq_one_letter_code
_entity_poly.pdbx_strand_id
1 'polypeptide(L)'
;MLLSVVVIITMFFVTYLPQAAILTLVDGPIAFVNAGMLVLSESSTLILLISKWWWIDDATIEVFDAVLVQQNQTELVAAGREIKATGSSDPLGKLGRRLAKPFGDGLMKSLARYIVLLPLNFIPVIGTIAFFILNARNVGPAHHARYFQLKGFSNTERADYVKRNQGGYVGFGLACVILNLIPIANIVFAFTHTVGAALWAVKLEGIEANRGRKAK
;
A
#
# COMPACT_ATOMS: atom_id res chain seq x y z
N MET A 1 16.67 5.07 14.11
CA MET A 1 18.13 5.29 14.20
C MET A 1 18.76 5.35 12.81
N LEU A 2 18.83 4.27 12.03
CA LEU A 2 19.40 4.33 10.67
C LEU A 2 18.59 5.23 9.71
N LEU A 3 17.25 5.07 9.70
CA LEU A 3 16.34 5.86 8.86
C LEU A 3 16.49 7.37 9.10
N SER A 4 16.50 7.79 10.36
CA SER A 4 16.62 9.21 10.74
C SER A 4 17.94 9.81 10.29
N VAL A 5 19.05 9.07 10.42
CA VAL A 5 20.37 9.52 9.99
C VAL A 5 20.44 9.70 8.47
N VAL A 6 19.95 8.72 7.70
CA VAL A 6 19.94 8.78 6.24
C VAL A 6 19.07 9.94 5.73
N VAL A 7 17.88 10.11 6.30
CA VAL A 7 16.95 11.20 5.93
C VAL A 7 17.57 12.56 6.20
N ILE A 8 18.15 12.78 7.40
CA ILE A 8 18.77 14.05 7.77
C ILE A 8 19.94 14.36 6.84
N ILE A 9 20.85 13.40 6.60
CA ILE A 9 22.01 13.61 5.71
C ILE A 9 21.55 13.96 4.30
N THR A 10 20.56 13.24 3.77
CA THR A 10 20.04 13.48 2.41
C THR A 10 19.37 14.84 2.31
N MET A 11 18.53 15.22 3.28
CA MET A 11 17.89 16.53 3.32
C MET A 11 18.92 17.66 3.42
N PHE A 12 19.90 17.55 4.32
CA PHE A 12 20.98 18.54 4.38
C PHE A 12 21.79 18.63 3.08
N PHE A 13 22.05 17.52 2.39
CA PHE A 13 22.77 17.56 1.13
C PHE A 13 21.97 18.23 0.01
N VAL A 14 20.67 17.94 -0.08
CA VAL A 14 19.82 18.39 -1.19
C VAL A 14 19.24 19.77 -0.96
N THR A 15 18.76 20.07 0.24
CA THR A 15 17.93 21.26 0.50
C THR A 15 18.68 22.38 1.20
N TYR A 16 19.69 22.09 2.04
CA TYR A 16 20.37 23.11 2.85
C TYR A 16 20.98 24.23 2.02
N LEU A 17 21.80 23.89 1.01
CA LEU A 17 22.48 24.89 0.16
C LEU A 17 21.48 25.75 -0.62
N PRO A 18 20.49 25.17 -1.34
CA PRO A 18 19.44 25.96 -1.98
C PRO A 18 18.61 26.80 -1.01
N GLN A 19 18.21 26.26 0.15
CA GLN A 19 17.41 26.98 1.15
C GLN A 19 18.20 28.11 1.80
N ALA A 20 19.47 27.88 2.14
CA ALA A 20 20.35 28.92 2.67
C ALA A 20 20.55 30.04 1.64
N ALA A 21 20.76 29.71 0.36
CA ALA A 21 20.89 30.72 -0.70
C ALA A 21 19.64 31.61 -0.82
N ILE A 22 18.45 31.01 -0.78
CA ILE A 22 17.19 31.76 -0.83
C ILE A 22 17.01 32.61 0.44
N LEU A 23 17.22 32.02 1.62
CA LEU A 23 17.06 32.71 2.91
C LEU A 23 18.08 33.84 3.09
N THR A 24 19.30 33.72 2.54
CA THR A 24 20.30 34.80 2.62
C THR A 24 19.86 36.09 1.92
N LEU A 25 18.96 36.01 0.94
CA LEU A 25 18.37 37.19 0.28
C LEU A 25 17.41 37.97 1.18
N VAL A 26 16.87 37.32 2.23
CA VAL A 26 15.84 37.89 3.12
C VAL A 26 16.41 38.15 4.52
N ASP A 27 17.05 37.15 5.11
CA ASP A 27 17.51 37.14 6.51
C ASP A 27 19.01 37.49 6.66
N GLY A 28 19.73 37.68 5.54
CA GLY A 28 21.15 37.98 5.55
C GLY A 28 22.01 36.84 6.18
N PRO A 29 23.07 37.15 6.94
CA PRO A 29 23.98 36.14 7.48
C PRO A 29 23.36 35.14 8.48
N ILE A 30 22.22 35.45 9.10
CA ILE A 30 21.54 34.56 10.04
C ILE A 30 20.82 33.41 9.30
N ALA A 31 20.60 33.57 7.98
CA ALA A 31 19.96 32.59 7.11
C ALA A 31 20.57 31.18 7.18
N PHE A 32 21.89 31.06 7.39
CA PHE A 32 22.56 29.76 7.49
C PHE A 32 22.12 28.93 8.70
N VAL A 33 21.79 29.61 9.81
CA VAL A 33 21.29 28.98 11.05
C VAL A 33 19.81 28.66 10.90
N ASN A 34 19.02 29.59 10.37
CA ASN A 34 17.59 29.40 10.10
C ASN A 34 17.35 28.25 9.12
N ALA A 35 18.13 28.18 8.04
CA ALA A 35 18.10 27.07 7.08
C ALA A 35 18.39 25.73 7.76
N GLY A 36 19.38 25.67 8.66
CA GLY A 36 19.69 24.46 9.42
C GLY A 36 18.52 23.99 10.30
N MET A 37 17.87 24.92 11.01
CA MET A 37 16.69 24.61 11.82
C MET A 37 15.50 24.15 10.98
N LEU A 38 15.27 24.78 9.82
CA LEU A 38 14.17 24.45 8.92
C LEU A 38 14.36 23.04 8.32
N VAL A 39 15.57 22.72 7.84
CA VAL A 39 15.93 21.39 7.34
C VAL A 39 15.72 20.32 8.41
N LEU A 40 16.07 20.60 9.66
CA LEU A 40 15.84 19.66 10.78
C LEU A 40 14.34 19.44 11.06
N SER A 41 13.54 20.50 11.01
CA SER A 41 12.07 20.43 11.18
C SER A 41 11.40 19.64 10.05
N GLU A 42 11.78 19.94 8.80
CA GLU A 42 11.31 19.23 7.61
C GLU A 42 11.73 17.76 7.63
N SER A 43 12.99 17.48 8.00
CA SER A 43 13.50 16.11 8.19
C SER A 43 12.72 15.36 9.25
N SER A 44 12.40 15.99 10.38
CA SER A 44 11.62 15.38 11.46
C SER A 44 10.19 15.01 11.01
N THR A 45 9.57 15.89 10.22
CA THR A 45 8.27 15.63 9.60
C THR A 45 8.37 14.48 8.60
N LEU A 46 9.39 14.47 7.74
CA LEU A 46 9.60 13.39 6.77
C LEU A 46 9.87 12.05 7.45
N ILE A 47 10.68 12.02 8.51
CA ILE A 47 10.94 10.83 9.32
C ILE A 47 9.64 10.30 9.91
N LEU A 48 8.78 11.17 10.45
CA LEU A 48 7.49 10.78 11.00
C LEU A 48 6.59 10.18 9.92
N LEU A 49 6.54 10.80 8.73
CA LEU A 49 5.75 10.31 7.61
C LEU A 49 6.26 8.95 7.11
N ILE A 50 7.56 8.80 6.89
CA ILE A 50 8.16 7.54 6.42
C ILE A 50 8.00 6.43 7.48
N SER A 51 8.21 6.76 8.76
CA SER A 51 8.05 5.78 9.85
C SER A 51 6.61 5.28 9.95
N LYS A 52 5.64 6.17 9.77
CA LYS A 52 4.22 5.80 9.71
C LYS A 52 3.93 4.94 8.47
N TRP A 53 4.52 5.26 7.33
CA TRP A 53 4.27 4.56 6.07
C TRP A 53 4.79 3.11 6.09
N TRP A 54 6.00 2.88 6.62
CA TRP A 54 6.56 1.53 6.72
C TRP A 54 5.73 0.61 7.63
N TRP A 55 5.23 1.13 8.75
CA TRP A 55 4.49 0.31 9.71
C TRP A 55 3.11 -0.14 9.21
N ILE A 56 2.50 0.63 8.30
CA ILE A 56 1.17 0.34 7.75
C ILE A 56 1.20 -0.89 6.84
N ASP A 57 2.24 -1.08 6.01
CA ASP A 57 2.29 -2.23 5.08
C ASP A 57 2.36 -3.57 5.83
N ASP A 58 3.15 -3.66 6.89
CA ASP A 58 3.23 -4.88 7.69
C ASP A 58 1.95 -5.13 8.50
N ALA A 59 1.38 -4.07 9.08
CA ALA A 59 0.15 -4.16 9.87
C ALA A 59 -1.07 -4.51 9.00
N THR A 60 -1.14 -4.01 7.76
CA THR A 60 -2.23 -4.34 6.84
C THR A 60 -2.18 -5.81 6.42
N ILE A 61 -1.00 -6.39 6.18
CA ILE A 61 -0.90 -7.84 5.91
C ILE A 61 -1.40 -8.66 7.11
N GLU A 62 -1.08 -8.24 8.34
CA GLU A 62 -1.53 -8.91 9.55
C GLU A 62 -3.03 -8.81 9.75
N VAL A 63 -3.61 -7.63 9.54
CA VAL A 63 -5.07 -7.42 9.56
C VAL A 63 -5.77 -8.23 8.47
N PHE A 64 -5.20 -8.31 7.27
CA PHE A 64 -5.74 -9.10 6.17
C PHE A 64 -5.86 -10.58 6.55
N ASP A 65 -4.76 -11.16 7.05
CA ASP A 65 -4.73 -12.56 7.45
C ASP A 65 -5.60 -12.81 8.69
N ALA A 66 -5.67 -11.88 9.64
CA ALA A 66 -6.55 -11.97 10.80
C ALA A 66 -8.04 -12.03 10.40
N VAL A 67 -8.46 -11.22 9.42
CA VAL A 67 -9.83 -11.27 8.88
C VAL A 67 -10.11 -12.62 8.21
N LEU A 68 -9.16 -13.18 7.45
CA LEU A 68 -9.32 -14.52 6.87
C LEU A 68 -9.48 -15.61 7.93
N VAL A 69 -8.66 -15.58 8.97
CA VAL A 69 -8.75 -16.51 10.10
C VAL A 69 -10.11 -16.38 10.80
N GLN A 70 -10.58 -15.15 11.03
CA GLN A 70 -11.87 -14.90 11.66
C GLN A 70 -13.04 -15.43 10.81
N GLN A 71 -12.90 -15.42 9.48
CA GLN A 71 -13.91 -15.91 8.54
C GLN A 71 -13.75 -17.40 8.19
N ASN A 72 -13.05 -18.17 9.03
CA ASN A 72 -12.77 -19.61 8.87
C ASN A 72 -12.00 -19.98 7.59
N GLN A 73 -11.25 -19.05 6.99
CA GLN A 73 -10.37 -19.30 5.84
C GLN A 73 -8.94 -19.63 6.31
N THR A 74 -8.82 -20.48 7.34
CA THR A 74 -7.53 -20.84 7.95
C THR A 74 -6.64 -21.68 7.04
N GLU A 75 -7.22 -22.55 6.20
CA GLU A 75 -6.49 -23.36 5.22
C GLU A 75 -5.81 -22.50 4.15
N LEU A 76 -6.46 -21.42 3.72
CA LEU A 76 -5.89 -20.48 2.75
C LEU A 76 -4.70 -19.72 3.34
N VAL A 77 -4.76 -19.36 4.62
CA VAL A 77 -3.64 -18.69 5.32
C VAL A 77 -2.50 -19.67 5.59
N ALA A 78 -2.81 -20.94 5.86
CA ALA A 78 -1.84 -22.02 6.04
C ALA A 78 -0.98 -22.26 4.80
N ALA A 79 -1.53 -22.05 3.60
CA ALA A 79 -0.78 -22.18 2.34
C ALA A 79 0.35 -21.14 2.20
N GLY A 80 0.28 -20.01 2.92
CA GLY A 80 1.27 -18.91 2.86
C GLY A 80 2.09 -18.68 4.13
N ARG A 81 1.90 -19.47 5.20
CA ARG A 81 2.67 -19.44 6.46
C ARG A 81 2.70 -20.81 7.12
N GLU A 82 3.81 -21.19 7.75
CA GLU A 82 3.81 -22.32 8.70
C GLU A 82 2.94 -21.98 9.92
N ILE A 83 1.83 -22.70 10.10
CA ILE A 83 1.01 -22.61 11.31
C ILE A 83 1.67 -23.44 12.40
N LYS A 84 2.25 -22.81 13.42
CA LYS A 84 2.61 -23.52 14.65
C LYS A 84 1.36 -23.81 15.45
N ALA A 85 1.02 -25.09 15.58
CA ALA A 85 -0.04 -25.58 16.44
C ALA A 85 0.33 -25.35 17.91
N THR A 86 -0.03 -24.19 18.46
CA THR A 86 0.03 -23.94 19.91
C THR A 86 -1.35 -23.48 20.35
N GLY A 87 -1.94 -24.21 21.29
CA GLY A 87 -3.31 -24.08 21.77
C GLY A 87 -3.56 -22.83 22.62
N SER A 88 -3.41 -21.63 22.05
CA SER A 88 -3.82 -20.36 22.65
C SER A 88 -4.95 -19.71 21.86
N SER A 89 -5.87 -19.03 22.57
CA SER A 89 -7.10 -18.42 22.07
C SER A 89 -6.91 -17.07 21.36
N ASP A 90 -5.68 -16.70 21.03
CA ASP A 90 -5.34 -15.38 20.51
C ASP A 90 -5.02 -15.44 19.01
N PRO A 91 -5.82 -14.81 18.13
CA PRO A 91 -5.62 -14.85 16.68
C PRO A 91 -4.26 -14.31 16.24
N LEU A 92 -3.68 -13.34 16.98
CA LEU A 92 -2.37 -12.75 16.67
C LEU A 92 -1.20 -13.67 17.06
N GLY A 93 -1.37 -14.52 18.07
CA GLY A 93 -0.30 -15.39 18.58
C GLY A 93 0.02 -16.60 17.70
N LYS A 94 -0.82 -16.90 16.71
CA LYS A 94 -0.69 -18.07 15.82
C LYS A 94 0.11 -17.80 14.54
N LEU A 95 0.56 -16.57 14.32
CA LEU A 95 1.23 -16.18 13.09
C LEU A 95 2.74 -16.49 13.16
N GLY A 96 3.17 -17.56 12.48
CA GLY A 96 4.58 -17.94 12.31
C GLY A 96 5.38 -17.03 11.36
N ARG A 97 6.67 -17.35 11.18
CA ARG A 97 7.66 -16.53 10.44
C ARG A 97 7.36 -16.50 8.94
N ARG A 98 7.37 -15.30 8.36
CA ARG A 98 7.05 -15.00 6.94
C ARG A 98 8.09 -15.64 6.00
N LEU A 99 7.64 -16.32 4.94
CA LEU A 99 8.50 -17.03 3.97
C LEU A 99 8.68 -16.32 2.61
N ALA A 100 7.98 -15.23 2.33
CA ALA A 100 7.98 -14.62 1.00
C ALA A 100 8.64 -13.23 0.95
N LYS A 101 9.52 -13.03 -0.04
CA LYS A 101 10.28 -11.80 -0.29
C LYS A 101 9.38 -10.62 -0.73
N PRO A 102 9.73 -9.38 -0.34
CA PRO A 102 8.99 -8.19 -0.75
C PRO A 102 9.28 -7.87 -2.23
N PHE A 103 8.21 -7.80 -3.01
CA PHE A 103 8.02 -7.15 -4.31
C PHE A 103 9.28 -6.72 -5.10
N GLY A 104 9.75 -7.60 -6.00
CA GLY A 104 10.65 -7.23 -7.10
C GLY A 104 9.85 -6.81 -8.34
N ASP A 105 10.29 -5.74 -9.01
CA ASP A 105 9.83 -5.19 -10.30
C ASP A 105 8.65 -4.20 -10.35
N GLY A 106 8.30 -3.55 -9.23
CA GLY A 106 7.27 -2.48 -9.21
C GLY A 106 7.74 -1.10 -9.68
N LEU A 107 9.01 -0.76 -9.48
CA LEU A 107 9.48 0.63 -9.58
C LEU A 107 9.51 1.17 -11.02
N MET A 108 10.06 0.41 -11.97
CA MET A 108 10.15 0.83 -13.38
C MET A 108 8.77 0.97 -14.04
N LYS A 109 7.83 0.06 -13.73
CA LYS A 109 6.44 0.16 -14.18
C LYS A 109 5.70 1.33 -13.55
N SER A 110 5.95 1.63 -12.27
CA SER A 110 5.37 2.81 -11.61
C SER A 110 5.92 4.12 -12.17
N LEU A 111 7.22 4.21 -12.46
CA LEU A 111 7.85 5.40 -13.05
C LEU A 111 7.36 5.64 -14.48
N ALA A 112 7.32 4.60 -15.32
CA ALA A 112 6.78 4.72 -16.68
C ALA A 112 5.31 5.16 -16.67
N ARG A 113 4.50 4.60 -15.76
CA ARG A 113 3.11 5.03 -15.56
C ARG A 113 3.03 6.49 -15.10
N TYR A 114 3.89 6.92 -14.17
CA TYR A 114 3.90 8.29 -13.68
C TYR A 114 4.21 9.29 -14.79
N ILE A 115 5.20 9.00 -15.64
CA ILE A 115 5.54 9.82 -16.82
C ILE A 115 4.38 9.89 -17.81
N VAL A 116 3.66 8.79 -18.04
CA VAL A 116 2.48 8.75 -18.94
C VAL A 116 1.25 9.42 -18.34
N LEU A 117 1.09 9.42 -17.01
CA LEU A 117 -0.04 10.03 -16.30
C LEU A 117 0.16 11.53 -16.01
N LEU A 118 1.40 12.04 -16.10
CA LEU A 118 1.75 13.43 -15.84
C LEU A 118 1.06 14.42 -16.81
N PRO A 119 0.99 14.17 -18.14
CA PRO A 119 0.25 15.01 -19.08
C PRO A 119 -1.27 14.98 -18.85
N LEU A 120 -1.78 13.88 -18.29
CA LEU A 120 -3.22 13.67 -18.09
C LEU A 120 -3.81 14.56 -16.97
N ASN A 121 -2.96 15.15 -16.12
CA ASN A 121 -3.37 16.12 -15.09
C ASN A 121 -3.76 17.51 -15.64
N PHE A 122 -3.50 17.80 -16.92
CA PHE A 122 -3.80 19.10 -17.54
C PHE A 122 -5.21 19.24 -18.14
N ILE A 123 -6.07 18.21 -18.02
CA ILE A 123 -7.45 18.24 -18.56
C ILE A 123 -8.45 18.27 -17.40
N PRO A 124 -9.12 19.39 -17.10
CA PRO A 124 -10.05 19.47 -15.99
C PRO A 124 -11.31 18.62 -16.24
N VAL A 125 -11.74 17.92 -15.19
CA VAL A 125 -13.03 17.23 -15.01
C VAL A 125 -13.18 15.87 -15.71
N ILE A 126 -13.07 15.75 -17.04
CA ILE A 126 -13.18 14.43 -17.71
C ILE A 126 -11.89 13.61 -17.54
N GLY A 127 -10.73 14.28 -17.62
CA GLY A 127 -9.43 13.67 -17.41
C GLY A 127 -9.28 13.10 -16.00
N THR A 128 -9.84 13.77 -14.99
CA THR A 128 -9.76 13.36 -13.58
C THR A 128 -10.57 12.09 -13.29
N ILE A 129 -11.79 11.97 -13.82
CA ILE A 129 -12.62 10.76 -13.64
C ILE A 129 -12.00 9.57 -14.37
N ALA A 130 -11.56 9.76 -15.62
CA ALA A 130 -10.86 8.73 -16.38
C ALA A 130 -9.56 8.30 -15.69
N PHE A 131 -8.79 9.26 -15.16
CA PHE A 131 -7.60 9.01 -14.37
C PHE A 131 -7.92 8.17 -13.12
N PHE A 132 -8.97 8.51 -12.37
CA PHE A 132 -9.37 7.73 -11.20
C PHE A 132 -9.79 6.30 -11.57
N ILE A 133 -10.53 6.10 -12.66
CA ILE A 133 -10.91 4.77 -13.12
C ILE A 133 -9.67 3.96 -13.57
N LEU A 134 -8.75 4.58 -14.31
CA LEU A 134 -7.50 3.95 -14.73
C LEU A 134 -6.58 3.63 -13.53
N ASN A 135 -6.56 4.49 -12.51
CA ASN A 135 -5.85 4.22 -11.27
C ASN A 135 -6.53 3.09 -10.46
N ALA A 136 -7.86 3.13 -10.34
CA ALA A 136 -8.67 2.12 -9.66
C ALA A 136 -8.43 0.70 -10.21
N ARG A 137 -8.27 0.57 -11.53
CA ARG A 137 -7.89 -0.70 -12.19
C ARG A 137 -6.61 -1.32 -11.61
N ASN A 138 -5.70 -0.52 -11.08
CA ASN A 138 -4.47 -0.97 -10.46
C ASN A 138 -4.59 -1.07 -8.93
N VAL A 139 -5.33 -0.15 -8.31
CA VAL A 139 -5.54 -0.11 -6.85
C VAL A 139 -6.27 -1.36 -6.35
N GLY A 140 -7.33 -1.79 -7.03
CA GLY A 140 -8.08 -2.97 -6.60
C GLY A 140 -7.23 -4.24 -6.52
N PRO A 141 -6.55 -4.64 -7.61
CA PRO A 141 -5.64 -5.78 -7.60
C PRO A 141 -4.42 -5.63 -6.68
N ALA A 142 -4.04 -4.40 -6.32
CA ALA A 142 -2.96 -4.16 -5.37
C ALA A 142 -3.38 -4.56 -3.96
N HIS A 143 -4.59 -4.21 -3.52
CA HIS A 143 -5.10 -4.62 -2.21
C HIS A 143 -5.39 -6.13 -2.08
N HIS A 144 -5.57 -6.84 -3.21
CA HIS A 144 -5.63 -8.31 -3.25
C HIS A 144 -4.27 -9.00 -3.45
N ALA A 145 -3.15 -8.27 -3.43
CA ALA A 145 -1.82 -8.87 -3.61
C ALA A 145 -1.57 -10.01 -2.61
N ARG A 146 -1.97 -9.84 -1.34
CA ARG A 146 -1.87 -10.88 -0.31
C ARG A 146 -2.72 -12.11 -0.64
N TYR A 147 -3.95 -11.92 -1.10
CA TYR A 147 -4.81 -13.01 -1.54
C TYR A 147 -4.19 -13.83 -2.68
N PHE A 148 -3.68 -13.18 -3.72
CA PHE A 148 -3.02 -13.87 -4.84
C PHE A 148 -1.78 -14.64 -4.39
N GLN A 149 -1.04 -14.07 -3.45
CA GLN A 149 0.11 -14.74 -2.85
C GLN A 149 -0.30 -15.99 -2.08
N LEU A 150 -1.37 -15.93 -1.26
CA LEU A 150 -1.90 -17.09 -0.53
C LEU A 150 -2.42 -18.19 -1.47
N LYS A 151 -2.99 -17.81 -2.61
CA LYS A 151 -3.40 -18.76 -3.66
C LYS A 151 -2.23 -19.31 -4.48
N GLY A 152 -1.01 -18.82 -4.27
CA GLY A 152 0.17 -19.24 -5.02
C GLY A 152 0.14 -18.86 -6.50
N PHE A 153 -0.61 -17.83 -6.89
CA PHE A 153 -0.75 -17.45 -8.30
C PHE A 153 0.58 -16.94 -8.87
N SER A 154 0.93 -17.43 -10.05
CA SER A 154 1.94 -16.83 -10.91
C SER A 154 1.47 -15.46 -11.45
N ASN A 155 2.41 -14.67 -11.97
CA ASN A 155 2.10 -13.34 -12.52
C ASN A 155 1.08 -13.40 -13.69
N THR A 156 1.13 -14.45 -14.50
CA THR A 156 0.21 -14.68 -15.61
C THR A 156 -1.18 -15.07 -15.11
N GLU A 157 -1.27 -16.00 -14.16
CA GLU A 157 -2.54 -16.41 -13.54
C GLU A 157 -3.22 -15.25 -12.81
N ARG A 158 -2.44 -14.43 -12.10
CA ARG A 158 -2.94 -13.20 -11.48
C ARG A 158 -3.55 -12.26 -12.52
N ALA A 159 -2.86 -12.01 -13.63
CA ALA A 159 -3.34 -11.12 -14.68
C ALA A 159 -4.64 -11.63 -15.30
N ASP A 160 -4.71 -12.93 -15.58
CA ASP A 160 -5.91 -13.57 -16.14
C ASP A 160 -7.08 -13.55 -15.16
N TYR A 161 -6.83 -13.82 -13.87
CA TYR A 161 -7.84 -13.76 -12.83
C TYR A 161 -8.40 -12.34 -12.67
N VAL A 162 -7.52 -11.34 -12.63
CA VAL A 162 -7.92 -9.92 -12.56
C VAL A 162 -8.71 -9.52 -13.79
N LYS A 163 -8.31 -9.97 -14.99
CA LYS A 163 -9.03 -9.69 -16.23
C LYS A 163 -10.43 -10.29 -16.25
N ARG A 164 -10.59 -11.53 -15.76
CA ARG A 164 -11.90 -12.20 -15.64
C ARG A 164 -12.82 -11.52 -14.63
N ASN A 165 -12.24 -10.96 -13.56
CA ASN A 165 -12.97 -10.30 -12.47
C ASN A 165 -12.85 -8.76 -12.51
N GLN A 166 -12.56 -8.19 -13.70
CA GLN A 166 -12.15 -6.79 -13.83
C GLN A 166 -13.18 -5.82 -13.25
N GLY A 167 -14.48 -6.05 -13.48
CA GLY A 167 -15.54 -5.17 -12.97
C GLY A 167 -15.51 -5.03 -11.44
N GLY A 168 -15.31 -6.13 -10.72
CA GLY A 168 -15.19 -6.11 -9.26
C GLY A 168 -13.94 -5.35 -8.80
N TYR A 169 -12.80 -5.58 -9.47
CA TYR A 169 -11.54 -4.92 -9.13
C TYR A 169 -11.55 -3.42 -9.40
N VAL A 170 -12.19 -2.98 -10.49
CA VAL A 170 -12.38 -1.54 -10.76
C VAL A 170 -13.31 -0.91 -9.74
N GLY A 171 -14.45 -1.54 -9.44
CA GLY A 171 -15.42 -1.01 -8.48
C GLY A 171 -14.83 -0.88 -7.07
N PHE A 172 -14.14 -1.92 -6.59
CA PHE A 172 -13.45 -1.89 -5.31
C PHE A 172 -12.33 -0.84 -5.30
N GLY A 173 -11.48 -0.82 -6.33
CA GLY A 173 -10.41 0.18 -6.45
C GLY A 173 -10.93 1.62 -6.48
N LEU A 174 -12.09 1.86 -7.09
CA LEU A 174 -12.73 3.18 -7.12
C LEU A 174 -13.21 3.60 -5.73
N ALA A 175 -13.83 2.69 -4.98
CA ALA A 175 -14.23 2.95 -3.60
C ALA A 175 -13.01 3.32 -2.72
N CYS A 176 -11.89 2.59 -2.86
CA CYS A 176 -10.65 2.90 -2.14
C CYS A 176 -10.11 4.30 -2.51
N VAL A 177 -10.06 4.59 -3.81
CA VAL A 177 -9.62 5.89 -4.33
C VAL A 177 -10.46 7.04 -3.79
N ILE A 178 -11.78 6.89 -3.73
CA ILE A 178 -12.70 7.91 -3.20
C ILE A 178 -12.43 8.17 -1.71
N LEU A 179 -12.27 7.11 -0.92
CA LEU A 179 -11.97 7.23 0.51
C LEU A 179 -10.60 7.87 0.78
N ASN A 180 -9.62 7.64 -0.09
CA ASN A 180 -8.30 8.26 0.00
C ASN A 180 -8.29 9.76 -0.32
N LEU A 181 -9.39 10.33 -0.83
CA LEU A 181 -9.51 11.77 -1.05
C LEU A 181 -9.54 12.58 0.26
N ILE A 182 -9.75 11.93 1.41
CA ILE A 182 -9.78 12.56 2.73
C ILE A 182 -8.37 12.49 3.35
N PRO A 183 -7.58 13.59 3.35
CA PRO A 183 -6.13 13.52 3.61
C PRO A 183 -5.75 13.02 5.01
N ILE A 184 -6.54 13.40 6.02
CA ILE A 184 -6.27 13.07 7.43
C ILE A 184 -6.77 11.65 7.77
N ALA A 185 -7.83 11.18 7.10
CA ALA A 185 -8.43 9.87 7.36
C ALA A 185 -7.78 8.73 6.55
N ASN A 186 -6.91 9.04 5.58
CA ASN A 186 -6.26 8.08 4.69
C ASN A 186 -5.54 6.93 5.43
N ILE A 187 -4.90 7.21 6.58
CA ILE A 187 -4.23 6.18 7.39
C ILE A 187 -5.23 5.18 7.96
N VAL A 188 -6.37 5.66 8.48
CA VAL A 188 -7.43 4.78 9.00
C VAL A 188 -8.04 3.98 7.85
N PHE A 189 -8.23 4.63 6.69
CA PHE A 189 -8.76 3.97 5.51
C PHE A 189 -7.83 2.92 4.92
N ALA A 190 -6.51 2.98 5.15
CA ALA A 190 -5.60 1.90 4.76
C ALA A 190 -6.01 0.56 5.42
N PHE A 191 -6.41 0.58 6.69
CA PHE A 191 -6.96 -0.59 7.37
C PHE A 191 -8.35 -0.95 6.86
N THR A 192 -9.22 0.04 6.59
CA THR A 192 -10.55 -0.19 6.02
C THR A 192 -10.48 -0.90 4.66
N HIS A 193 -9.60 -0.44 3.76
CA HIS A 193 -9.38 -1.07 2.44
C HIS A 193 -8.90 -2.50 2.61
N THR A 194 -7.99 -2.73 3.56
CA THR A 194 -7.43 -4.04 3.86
C THR A 194 -8.50 -5.01 4.37
N VAL A 195 -9.34 -4.58 5.32
CA VAL A 195 -10.45 -5.40 5.82
C VAL A 195 -11.46 -5.67 4.71
N GLY A 196 -11.82 -4.65 3.91
CA GLY A 196 -12.73 -4.81 2.77
C GLY A 196 -12.19 -5.79 1.72
N ALA A 197 -10.91 -5.71 1.40
CA ALA A 197 -10.21 -6.63 0.52
C ALA A 197 -10.22 -8.06 1.07
N ALA A 198 -9.94 -8.25 2.36
CA ALA A 198 -9.95 -9.57 2.98
C ALA A 198 -11.35 -10.19 2.98
N LEU A 199 -12.39 -9.42 3.34
CA LEU A 199 -13.78 -9.88 3.27
C LEU A 199 -14.22 -10.20 1.83
N TRP A 200 -13.74 -9.43 0.85
CA TRP A 200 -14.01 -9.74 -0.54
C TRP A 200 -13.32 -11.04 -0.98
N ALA A 201 -12.07 -11.28 -0.58
CA ALA A 201 -11.38 -12.55 -0.80
C ALA A 201 -12.15 -13.74 -0.20
N VAL A 202 -12.66 -13.62 1.04
CA VAL A 202 -13.53 -14.65 1.66
C VAL A 202 -14.75 -14.95 0.80
N LYS A 203 -15.41 -13.91 0.29
CA LYS A 203 -16.58 -14.05 -0.59
C LYS A 203 -16.22 -14.77 -1.90
N LEU A 204 -15.06 -14.48 -2.49
CA LEU A 204 -14.58 -15.14 -3.70
C LEU A 204 -14.33 -16.64 -3.46
N GLU A 205 -13.67 -17.00 -2.35
CA GLU A 205 -13.48 -18.41 -1.97
C GLU A 205 -14.81 -19.14 -1.78
N GLY A 206 -15.79 -18.51 -1.13
CA GLY A 206 -17.14 -19.10 -0.99
C GLY A 206 -17.83 -19.36 -2.33
N ILE A 207 -17.65 -18.48 -3.31
CA ILE A 207 -18.20 -18.66 -4.67
C ILE A 207 -17.45 -19.80 -5.40
N GLU A 208 -16.12 -19.86 -5.28
CA GLU A 208 -15.29 -20.90 -5.90
C GLU A 208 -15.62 -22.29 -5.32
N ALA A 209 -15.72 -22.41 -3.99
CA ALA A 209 -16.12 -23.65 -3.33
C ALA A 209 -17.49 -24.15 -3.78
N ASN A 210 -18.46 -23.25 -3.94
CA ASN A 210 -19.80 -23.58 -4.43
C ASN A 210 -19.80 -23.99 -5.91
N ARG A 211 -18.93 -23.41 -6.75
CA ARG A 211 -18.78 -23.84 -8.15
C ARG A 211 -18.17 -25.24 -8.24
N GLY A 212 -17.16 -25.54 -7.43
CA GLY A 212 -16.56 -26.88 -7.36
C GLY A 212 -17.55 -27.96 -6.93
N ARG A 213 -18.49 -27.64 -6.01
CA ARG A 213 -19.56 -28.57 -5.61
C ARG A 213 -20.59 -28.84 -6.69
N LYS A 214 -20.90 -27.88 -7.57
CA LYS A 214 -21.88 -28.05 -8.66
C LYS A 214 -21.33 -28.77 -9.89
N ALA A 215 -20.00 -28.88 -9.99
CA ALA A 215 -19.31 -29.55 -11.10
C ALA A 215 -19.00 -31.04 -10.81
N LYS A 216 -19.27 -31.50 -9.59
CA LYS A 216 -19.27 -32.92 -9.18
C LYS A 216 -20.69 -33.46 -9.19
#